data_AF-A0A8S1QLR0-F1
#
_entry.id   AF-A0A8S1QLR0-F1
#
_cell.length_a   1.000
_cell.length_b   1.000
_cell.length_c   1.000
_cell.angle_alpha   90.00
_cell.angle_beta   90.00
_cell.angle_gamma   90.00
#
_symmetry.space_group_name_H-M   'P 1'
#
loop_
_entity.id
_entity.type
_entity.pdbx_description
1 polymer ?
#
loop_
_entity_poly.entity_id
_entity_poly.type
_entity_poly.pdbx_seq_one_letter_code
_entity_poly.pdbx_strand_id
1 'polypeptide(L)'
;MKSSNYETIELQGNPASRANEDDAFQQHGRLSYLFQTSLPLKISQRKKSTIIGSSKKNAFEDSRITRLYFERYRVLELGRMWTICASIVLMVLEYEVSFANQLTEIYQEEIKTLLYLILILTIVSIIMTLIAYLAELEFRKRSLTVLIASTIFQTNLIFLLLIETTILLHCPTPYTIGYKVSFSQRYSHQPRFYLLMRYQPSQCFFDHYQY
;
A
#
# COMPACT_ATOMS: atom_id res chain seq x y z
N MET A 1 25.52 43.89 -26.07
CA MET A 1 24.38 43.28 -25.36
C MET A 1 23.20 43.21 -26.32
N LYS A 2 22.83 42.02 -26.79
CA LYS A 2 21.70 41.79 -27.70
C LYS A 2 20.51 41.31 -26.87
N SER A 3 19.42 42.09 -26.88
CA SER A 3 18.14 41.75 -26.26
C SER A 3 17.40 40.77 -27.18
N SER A 4 17.06 39.59 -26.65
CA SER A 4 16.26 38.58 -27.33
C SER A 4 14.78 38.79 -27.01
N ASN A 5 13.99 39.05 -28.05
CA ASN A 5 12.52 39.04 -27.99
C ASN A 5 12.03 37.61 -27.77
N TYR A 6 11.29 37.39 -26.69
CA TYR A 6 10.54 36.17 -26.45
C TYR A 6 9.11 36.38 -26.94
N GLU A 7 8.78 35.82 -28.10
CA GLU A 7 7.39 35.69 -28.54
C GLU A 7 6.67 34.70 -27.62
N THR A 8 5.61 35.19 -26.99
CA THR A 8 4.76 34.42 -26.08
C THR A 8 3.72 33.69 -26.93
N ILE A 9 3.88 32.37 -27.06
CA ILE A 9 2.92 31.51 -27.77
C ILE A 9 1.73 31.28 -26.83
N GLU A 10 0.62 31.97 -27.08
CA GLU A 10 -0.65 31.70 -26.41
C GLU A 10 -1.24 30.38 -26.95
N LEU A 11 -1.16 29.32 -26.14
CA LEU A 11 -1.85 28.06 -26.40
C LEU A 11 -3.35 28.25 -26.15
N GLN A 12 -4.09 28.47 -27.24
CA GLN A 12 -5.55 28.54 -27.22
C GLN A 12 -6.12 27.16 -26.84
N GLY A 13 -6.51 27.02 -25.58
CA GLY A 13 -7.03 25.77 -25.01
C GLY A 13 -8.28 25.28 -25.75
N ASN A 14 -8.28 24.00 -26.09
CA ASN A 14 -9.39 23.33 -26.78
C ASN A 14 -10.65 23.32 -25.89
N PRO A 15 -11.75 24.01 -26.26
CA PRO A 15 -12.95 24.11 -25.43
C PRO A 15 -13.70 22.78 -25.25
N ALA A 16 -13.38 21.75 -26.05
CA ALA A 16 -14.03 20.44 -25.95
C ALA A 16 -13.59 19.60 -24.73
N SER A 17 -12.50 19.94 -24.04
CA SER A 17 -12.06 19.15 -22.86
C SER A 17 -12.75 19.56 -21.56
N ARG A 18 -13.43 20.72 -21.51
CA ARG A 18 -14.08 21.23 -20.29
C ARG A 18 -15.47 20.66 -20.02
N ALA A 19 -16.12 20.07 -21.03
CA ALA A 19 -17.47 19.53 -20.85
C ALA A 19 -17.53 18.27 -19.97
N ASN A 20 -16.40 17.56 -19.77
CA ASN A 20 -16.37 16.31 -19.00
C ASN A 20 -15.91 16.46 -17.53
N GLU A 21 -15.38 17.62 -17.14
CA GLU A 21 -14.90 17.83 -15.75
C GLU A 21 -16.05 18.14 -14.79
N ASP A 22 -17.09 18.84 -15.25
CA ASP A 22 -18.25 19.18 -14.42
C ASP A 22 -19.18 17.97 -14.16
N ASP A 23 -19.25 17.02 -15.10
CA ASP A 23 -20.01 15.77 -14.94
C ASP A 23 -19.36 14.80 -13.94
N ALA A 24 -18.01 14.80 -13.86
CA ALA A 24 -17.28 13.98 -12.90
C ALA A 24 -17.49 14.45 -11.45
N PHE A 25 -17.62 15.75 -11.23
CA PHE A 25 -17.90 16.32 -9.90
C PHE A 25 -19.32 16.02 -9.41
N GLN A 26 -20.32 16.00 -10.31
CA GLN A 26 -21.69 15.61 -9.93
C GLN A 26 -21.83 14.11 -9.61
N GLN A 27 -21.04 13.24 -10.25
CA GLN A 27 -21.06 11.80 -9.92
C GLN A 27 -20.43 11.49 -8.56
N HIS A 28 -19.39 12.23 -8.15
CA HIS A 28 -18.75 12.03 -6.84
C HIS A 28 -19.66 12.43 -5.68
N GLY A 29 -20.48 13.48 -5.85
CA GLY A 29 -21.53 13.82 -4.89
C GLY A 29 -22.52 12.67 -4.70
N ARG A 30 -22.83 11.91 -5.76
CA ARG A 30 -23.84 10.85 -5.75
C ARG A 30 -23.51 9.57 -5.00
N LEU A 31 -22.23 9.31 -4.76
CA LEU A 31 -21.77 8.10 -4.07
C LEU A 31 -21.83 8.23 -2.54
N SER A 32 -21.80 9.46 -2.01
CA SER A 32 -21.78 9.73 -0.56
C SER A 32 -23.07 9.33 0.15
N TYR A 33 -24.23 9.42 -0.53
CA TYR A 33 -25.52 9.08 0.06
C TYR A 33 -25.93 7.61 -0.14
N LEU A 34 -25.17 6.82 -0.91
CA LEU A 34 -25.46 5.39 -1.09
C LEU A 34 -24.96 4.51 0.06
N PHE A 35 -24.16 5.04 0.98
CA PHE A 35 -23.63 4.29 2.12
C PHE A 35 -24.43 4.43 3.42
N GLN A 36 -25.52 5.22 3.45
CA GLN A 36 -26.23 5.51 4.71
C GLN A 36 -27.66 4.93 4.81
N THR A 37 -28.07 4.03 3.92
CA THR A 37 -29.37 3.36 4.08
C THR A 37 -29.26 1.87 3.78
N SER A 38 -29.22 1.06 4.82
CA SER A 38 -29.72 -0.31 4.81
C SER A 38 -31.21 -0.29 4.45
N LEU A 39 -31.54 -0.20 3.16
CA LEU A 39 -32.92 -0.24 2.66
C LEU A 39 -33.46 -1.68 2.74
N PRO A 40 -34.69 -1.88 3.28
CA PRO A 40 -35.36 -3.17 3.24
C PRO A 40 -35.68 -3.53 1.78
N LEU A 41 -35.08 -4.62 1.31
CA LEU A 41 -35.28 -5.18 -0.03
C LEU A 41 -36.75 -5.53 -0.28
N LYS A 42 -37.48 -4.63 -0.96
CA LYS A 42 -38.75 -4.97 -1.60
C LYS A 42 -38.46 -5.79 -2.85
N ILE A 43 -38.69 -7.09 -2.75
CA ILE A 43 -38.55 -8.07 -3.84
C ILE A 43 -39.59 -7.75 -4.92
N SER A 44 -39.20 -6.92 -5.89
CA SER A 44 -39.98 -6.68 -7.11
C SER A 44 -39.86 -7.90 -8.02
N GLN A 45 -40.95 -8.66 -8.15
CA GLN A 45 -41.06 -9.80 -9.08
C GLN A 45 -40.92 -9.30 -10.53
N ARG A 46 -39.71 -9.35 -11.09
CA ARG A 46 -39.49 -9.15 -12.53
C ARG A 46 -39.98 -10.36 -13.31
N LYS A 47 -40.86 -10.10 -14.28
CA LYS A 47 -41.37 -11.06 -15.28
C LYS A 47 -40.24 -11.89 -15.88
N LYS A 48 -40.39 -13.22 -15.82
CA LYS A 48 -39.55 -14.21 -16.50
C LYS A 48 -39.69 -14.03 -18.02
N SER A 49 -38.69 -13.46 -18.67
CA SER A 49 -38.51 -13.58 -20.12
C SER A 49 -37.79 -14.89 -20.39
N THR A 50 -38.50 -15.85 -20.97
CA THR A 50 -38.00 -17.15 -21.39
C THR A 50 -37.15 -16.96 -22.66
N ILE A 51 -35.83 -16.81 -22.51
CA ILE A 51 -34.90 -16.83 -23.64
C ILE A 51 -34.54 -18.29 -23.92
N ILE A 52 -34.77 -18.69 -25.16
CA ILE A 52 -34.66 -20.04 -25.72
C ILE A 52 -33.21 -20.53 -25.66
N GLY A 53 -33.08 -21.84 -25.41
CA GLY A 53 -31.86 -22.52 -24.98
C GLY A 53 -30.74 -22.61 -26.02
N SER A 54 -29.51 -22.54 -25.50
CA SER A 54 -28.39 -23.32 -26.02
C SER A 54 -27.71 -24.03 -24.84
N SER A 55 -27.41 -25.32 -25.04
CA SER A 55 -27.23 -26.35 -24.01
C SER A 55 -25.84 -26.43 -23.37
N LYS A 56 -25.06 -25.34 -23.38
CA LYS A 56 -23.90 -25.24 -22.48
C LYS A 56 -24.32 -24.37 -21.31
N LYS A 57 -24.59 -25.03 -20.19
CA LYS A 57 -24.97 -24.49 -18.89
C LYS A 57 -23.81 -23.65 -18.33
N ASN A 58 -23.45 -22.57 -19.01
CA ASN A 58 -22.68 -21.47 -18.46
C ASN A 58 -23.59 -20.86 -17.40
N ALA A 59 -23.49 -21.37 -16.18
CA ALA A 59 -24.14 -20.79 -15.03
C ALA A 59 -23.71 -19.33 -15.00
N PHE A 60 -24.62 -18.43 -15.36
CA PHE A 60 -24.39 -16.99 -15.29
C PHE A 60 -23.86 -16.70 -13.88
N GLU A 61 -22.70 -16.06 -13.84
CA GLU A 61 -22.03 -15.68 -12.61
C GLU A 61 -23.01 -14.90 -11.72
N ASP A 62 -23.22 -15.37 -10.48
CA ASP A 62 -24.10 -14.68 -9.56
C ASP A 62 -23.43 -13.37 -9.12
N SER A 63 -23.82 -12.28 -9.79
CA SER A 63 -23.34 -10.92 -9.52
C SER A 63 -23.35 -10.52 -8.04
N ARG A 64 -24.26 -11.10 -7.23
CA ARG A 64 -24.35 -10.81 -5.79
C ARG A 64 -23.17 -11.39 -5.04
N ILE A 65 -22.77 -12.61 -5.40
CA ILE A 65 -21.67 -13.32 -4.76
C ILE A 65 -20.35 -12.62 -5.09
N THR A 66 -20.12 -12.32 -6.37
CA THR A 66 -18.88 -11.63 -6.80
C THR A 66 -18.75 -10.25 -6.14
N ARG A 67 -19.85 -9.50 -6.00
CA ARG A 67 -19.87 -8.23 -5.28
C ARG A 67 -19.51 -8.38 -3.79
N LEU A 68 -19.99 -9.43 -3.13
CA LEU A 68 -19.65 -9.71 -1.73
C LEU A 68 -18.14 -9.95 -1.55
N TYR A 69 -17.53 -10.75 -2.42
CA TYR A 69 -16.08 -11.01 -2.38
C TYR A 69 -15.26 -9.74 -2.66
N PHE A 70 -15.71 -8.92 -3.61
CA PHE A 70 -15.08 -7.63 -3.90
C PHE A 70 -15.10 -6.69 -2.69
N GLU A 71 -16.26 -6.53 -2.04
CA GLU A 71 -16.37 -5.68 -0.84
C GLU A 71 -15.50 -6.19 0.31
N ARG A 72 -15.45 -7.53 0.52
CA ARG A 72 -14.56 -8.14 1.51
C ARG A 72 -13.08 -7.84 1.23
N TYR A 73 -12.67 -7.98 -0.03
CA TYR A 73 -11.32 -7.64 -0.47
C TYR A 73 -11.00 -6.15 -0.22
N ARG A 74 -11.92 -5.24 -0.59
CA ARG A 74 -11.75 -3.79 -0.39
C ARG A 74 -11.55 -3.41 1.08
N VAL A 75 -12.28 -4.04 2.00
CA VAL A 75 -12.13 -3.80 3.44
C VAL A 75 -10.77 -4.29 3.95
N LEU A 76 -10.31 -5.46 3.49
CA LEU A 76 -8.98 -5.97 3.85
C LEU A 76 -7.86 -5.06 3.33
N GLU A 77 -8.00 -4.57 2.10
CA GLU A 77 -7.03 -3.66 1.50
C GLU A 77 -6.96 -2.32 2.25
N LEU A 78 -8.11 -1.76 2.63
CA LEU A 78 -8.16 -0.55 3.46
C LEU A 78 -7.53 -0.80 4.84
N GLY A 79 -7.81 -1.93 5.47
CA GLY A 79 -7.19 -2.33 6.74
C GLY A 79 -5.67 -2.41 6.63
N ARG A 80 -5.15 -3.03 5.57
CA ARG A 80 -3.72 -3.11 5.27
C ARG A 80 -3.09 -1.72 5.07
N MET A 81 -3.77 -0.81 4.37
CA MET A 81 -3.30 0.56 4.19
C MET A 81 -3.15 1.29 5.53
N TRP A 82 -4.13 1.15 6.43
CA TRP A 82 -4.08 1.75 7.76
C TRP A 82 -2.96 1.17 8.64
N THR A 83 -2.72 -0.15 8.59
CA THR A 83 -1.61 -0.76 9.34
C THR A 83 -0.26 -0.27 8.84
N ILE A 84 -0.07 -0.13 7.53
CA ILE A 84 1.16 0.43 6.95
C ILE A 84 1.36 1.89 7.38
N CYS A 85 0.29 2.70 7.34
CA CYS A 85 0.33 4.09 7.77
C CYS A 85 0.74 4.21 9.26
N ALA A 86 0.15 3.38 10.13
CA ALA A 86 0.51 3.32 11.54
C ALA A 86 1.98 2.91 11.75
N SER A 87 2.48 1.94 11.00
CA SER A 87 3.90 1.54 11.03
C SER A 87 4.83 2.68 10.66
N ILE A 88 4.49 3.47 9.63
CA ILE A 88 5.28 4.64 9.23
C ILE A 88 5.31 5.69 10.34
N VAL A 89 4.16 6.01 10.94
CA VAL A 89 4.10 6.96 12.05
C VAL A 89 4.97 6.51 13.22
N LEU A 90 4.91 5.23 13.59
CA LEU A 90 5.74 4.68 14.66
C LEU A 90 7.23 4.71 14.32
N MET A 91 7.61 4.43 13.08
CA MET A 91 9.00 4.55 12.64
C MET A 91 9.51 6.00 12.72
N VAL A 92 8.69 6.98 12.37
CA VAL A 92 9.06 8.40 12.51
C VAL A 92 9.21 8.77 14.00
N LEU A 93 8.29 8.32 14.86
CA LEU A 93 8.40 8.54 16.30
C LEU A 93 9.66 7.89 16.89
N GLU A 94 10.00 6.68 16.46
CA GLU A 94 11.22 6.00 16.89
C GLU A 94 12.46 6.78 16.47
N TYR A 95 12.49 7.28 15.24
CA TYR A 95 13.58 8.12 14.75
C TYR A 95 13.76 9.39 15.60
N GLU A 96 12.67 10.10 15.91
CA GLU A 96 12.70 11.33 16.71
C GLU A 96 13.14 11.05 18.15
N VAL A 97 12.62 9.99 18.79
CA VAL A 97 13.01 9.61 20.16
C VAL A 97 14.47 9.15 20.20
N SER A 98 14.91 8.36 19.21
CA SER A 98 16.30 7.92 19.07
C SER A 98 17.25 9.10 18.88
N PHE A 99 16.82 10.16 18.19
CA PHE A 99 17.58 11.39 18.08
C PHE A 99 17.68 12.13 19.43
N ALA A 100 16.54 12.31 20.12
CA ALA A 100 16.49 13.00 21.40
C ALA A 100 17.29 12.28 22.50
N ASN A 101 17.19 10.94 22.58
CA ASN A 101 17.84 10.15 23.61
C ASN A 101 19.38 10.22 23.54
N GLN A 102 19.97 10.53 22.39
CA GLN A 102 21.41 10.74 22.33
C GLN A 102 21.89 11.94 23.13
N LEU A 103 21.01 12.92 23.40
CA LEU A 103 21.37 14.06 24.22
C LEU A 103 21.25 13.77 25.71
N THR A 104 20.40 12.81 26.12
CA THR A 104 19.98 12.66 27.52
C THR A 104 20.24 11.28 28.13
N GLU A 105 20.42 10.22 27.35
CA GLU A 105 20.57 8.81 27.76
C GLU A 105 19.45 8.20 28.63
N ILE A 106 18.43 8.96 28.99
CA ILE A 106 17.35 8.55 29.92
C ILE A 106 16.37 7.53 29.29
N TYR A 107 16.17 7.52 27.98
CA TYR A 107 15.01 6.88 27.33
C TYR A 107 15.29 5.53 26.64
N GLN A 108 16.23 4.74 27.15
CA GLN A 108 16.61 3.49 26.47
C GLN A 108 15.50 2.42 26.47
N GLU A 109 14.77 2.29 27.58
CA GLU A 109 13.71 1.27 27.71
C GLU A 109 12.47 1.62 26.86
N GLU A 110 12.16 2.90 26.71
CA GLU A 110 11.07 3.41 25.89
C GLU A 110 11.34 3.15 24.40
N ILE A 111 12.57 3.42 23.94
CA ILE A 111 12.98 3.11 22.56
C ILE A 111 12.88 1.62 22.28
N LYS A 112 13.36 0.79 23.22
CA LYS A 112 13.26 -0.67 23.10
C LYS A 112 11.80 -1.12 23.01
N THR A 113 10.93 -0.57 23.85
CA THR A 113 9.49 -0.85 23.82
C THR A 113 8.86 -0.45 22.49
N LEU A 114 9.22 0.71 21.96
CA LEU A 114 8.74 1.22 20.68
C LEU A 114 9.20 0.34 19.51
N LEU A 115 10.44 -0.14 19.52
CA LEU A 115 10.96 -1.09 18.51
C LEU A 115 10.24 -2.44 18.54
N TYR A 116 9.88 -2.96 19.71
CA TYR A 116 9.05 -4.16 19.81
C TYR A 116 7.63 -3.93 19.26
N LEU A 117 7.07 -2.74 19.48
CA LEU A 117 5.76 -2.38 18.96
C LEU A 117 5.78 -2.30 17.42
N ILE A 118 6.82 -1.68 16.84
CA ILE A 118 7.05 -1.68 15.38
C ILE A 118 7.17 -3.11 14.85
N LEU A 119 7.97 -3.96 15.50
CA LEU A 119 8.14 -5.36 15.09
C LEU A 119 6.81 -6.12 15.05
N ILE A 120 5.99 -5.98 16.11
CA ILE A 120 4.66 -6.62 16.17
C ILE A 120 3.78 -6.11 15.03
N LEU A 121 3.76 -4.79 14.79
CA LEU A 121 2.93 -4.20 13.76
C LEU A 121 3.38 -4.60 12.35
N THR A 122 4.68 -4.78 12.13
CA THR A 122 5.25 -5.32 10.89
C THR A 122 4.81 -6.78 10.67
N ILE A 123 4.85 -7.63 11.70
CA ILE A 123 4.34 -9.02 11.60
C ILE A 123 2.85 -9.03 11.26
N VAL A 124 2.05 -8.20 11.93
CA VAL A 124 0.61 -8.04 11.64
C VAL A 124 0.40 -7.57 10.20
N SER A 125 1.19 -6.61 9.73
CA SER A 125 1.12 -6.09 8.36
C SER A 125 1.43 -7.18 7.33
N ILE A 126 2.46 -8.01 7.55
CA ILE A 126 2.79 -9.14 6.66
C ILE A 126 1.65 -10.16 6.60
N ILE A 127 1.06 -10.51 7.75
CA ILE A 127 -0.09 -11.43 7.81
C ILE A 127 -1.30 -10.84 7.06
N MET A 128 -1.59 -9.56 7.28
CA MET A 128 -2.68 -8.85 6.59
C MET A 128 -2.46 -8.79 5.08
N THR A 129 -1.23 -8.54 4.63
CA THR A 129 -0.86 -8.59 3.21
C THR A 129 -1.12 -9.99 2.64
N LEU A 130 -0.67 -11.07 3.30
CA LEU A 130 -0.93 -12.45 2.86
C LEU A 130 -2.44 -12.73 2.73
N ILE A 131 -3.24 -12.35 3.74
CA ILE A 131 -4.70 -12.54 3.73
C ILE A 131 -5.35 -11.73 2.59
N ALA A 132 -4.89 -10.51 2.32
CA ALA A 132 -5.40 -9.68 1.23
C ALA A 132 -5.16 -10.33 -0.14
N TYR A 133 -3.96 -10.87 -0.40
CA TYR A 133 -3.65 -11.57 -1.66
C TYR A 133 -4.45 -12.88 -1.81
N LEU A 134 -4.71 -13.61 -0.72
CA LEU A 134 -5.58 -14.79 -0.75
C LEU A 134 -7.02 -14.40 -1.11
N ALA A 135 -7.54 -13.32 -0.50
CA ALA A 135 -8.86 -12.79 -0.82
C ALA A 135 -8.94 -12.28 -2.27
N GLU A 136 -7.88 -11.67 -2.79
CA GLU A 136 -7.80 -11.24 -4.19
C GLU A 136 -7.85 -12.42 -5.15
N LEU A 137 -7.13 -13.51 -4.84
CA LEU A 137 -7.15 -14.72 -5.64
C LEU A 137 -8.55 -15.35 -5.65
N GLU A 138 -9.24 -15.39 -4.50
CA GLU A 138 -10.62 -15.85 -4.42
C GLU A 138 -11.56 -15.00 -5.28
N PHE A 139 -11.44 -13.68 -5.21
CA PHE A 139 -12.21 -12.76 -6.04
C PHE A 139 -11.95 -13.00 -7.54
N ARG A 140 -10.69 -13.12 -7.96
CA ARG A 140 -10.30 -13.38 -9.35
C ARG A 140 -10.86 -14.71 -9.86
N LYS A 141 -10.81 -15.77 -9.05
CA LYS A 141 -11.42 -17.07 -9.37
C LYS A 141 -12.93 -16.98 -9.59
N ARG A 142 -13.63 -16.19 -8.77
CA ARG A 142 -15.10 -16.01 -8.87
C ARG A 142 -15.49 -15.18 -10.08
N SER A 143 -14.70 -14.16 -10.42
CA SER A 143 -14.86 -13.35 -11.64
C SER A 143 -14.52 -14.07 -12.95
N LEU A 144 -14.14 -15.36 -12.89
CA LEU A 144 -13.71 -16.18 -14.03
C LEU A 144 -12.51 -15.60 -14.81
N THR A 145 -11.80 -14.62 -14.26
CA THR A 145 -10.57 -14.07 -14.84
C THR A 145 -9.40 -15.04 -14.74
N VAL A 146 -9.47 -15.98 -13.78
CA VAL A 146 -8.47 -17.03 -13.55
C VAL A 146 -9.16 -18.38 -13.39
N LEU A 147 -8.49 -19.45 -13.85
CA LEU A 147 -8.97 -20.82 -13.71
C LEU A 147 -9.24 -21.19 -12.24
N ILE A 148 -10.36 -21.86 -11.95
CA ILE A 148 -10.78 -22.19 -10.57
C ILE A 148 -9.73 -23.04 -9.83
N ALA A 149 -9.04 -23.93 -10.54
CA ALA A 149 -8.00 -24.81 -10.00
C ALA A 149 -6.63 -24.14 -9.82
N SER A 150 -6.49 -22.86 -10.16
CA SER A 150 -5.22 -22.14 -10.02
C SER A 150 -4.80 -22.00 -8.56
N THR A 151 -3.50 -22.14 -8.29
CA THR A 151 -2.88 -21.82 -7.01
C THR A 151 -2.19 -20.47 -7.08
N ILE A 152 -1.91 -19.85 -5.93
CA ILE A 152 -1.23 -18.54 -5.88
C ILE A 152 0.12 -18.56 -6.63
N PHE A 153 0.84 -19.68 -6.54
CA PHE A 153 2.13 -19.91 -7.20
C PHE A 153 2.06 -19.93 -8.73
N GLN A 154 0.92 -20.28 -9.31
CA GLN A 154 0.71 -20.28 -10.76
C GLN A 154 0.33 -18.90 -11.30
N THR A 155 0.01 -17.95 -10.42
CA THR A 155 -0.39 -16.59 -10.79
C THR A 155 0.75 -15.60 -10.57
N ASN A 156 0.79 -14.51 -11.32
CA ASN A 156 1.77 -13.43 -11.12
C ASN A 156 1.64 -12.74 -9.73
N LEU A 157 0.63 -13.08 -8.94
CA LEU A 157 0.41 -12.55 -7.59
C LEU A 157 1.52 -12.95 -6.61
N ILE A 158 2.16 -14.13 -6.78
CA ILE A 158 3.22 -14.56 -5.88
C ILE A 158 4.42 -13.61 -5.92
N PHE A 159 4.78 -13.11 -7.10
CA PHE A 159 5.88 -12.16 -7.25
C PHE A 159 5.57 -10.83 -6.57
N LEU A 160 4.33 -10.33 -6.71
CA LEU A 160 3.88 -9.11 -6.05
C LEU A 160 3.90 -9.28 -4.53
N LEU A 161 3.37 -10.40 -4.02
CA LEU A 161 3.39 -10.73 -2.60
C LEU A 161 4.83 -10.77 -2.05
N LEU A 162 5.77 -11.40 -2.77
CA LEU A 162 7.17 -11.49 -2.35
C LEU A 162 7.86 -10.12 -2.34
N ILE A 163 7.65 -9.30 -3.37
CA ILE A 163 8.20 -7.94 -3.43
C ILE A 163 7.68 -7.11 -2.26
N GLU A 164 6.36 -7.13 -2.04
CA GLU A 164 5.73 -6.35 -0.98
C GLU A 164 6.18 -6.82 0.42
N THR A 165 6.24 -8.14 0.64
CA THR A 165 6.74 -8.71 1.90
C THR A 165 8.21 -8.32 2.13
N THR A 166 9.01 -8.30 1.07
CA THR A 166 10.43 -7.91 1.14
C THR A 166 10.56 -6.43 1.53
N ILE A 167 9.74 -5.54 0.96
CA ILE A 167 9.72 -4.12 1.33
C ILE A 167 9.31 -3.95 2.80
N LEU A 168 8.26 -4.66 3.25
CA LEU A 168 7.80 -4.61 4.65
C LEU A 168 8.80 -5.19 5.65
N LEU A 169 9.68 -6.10 5.22
CA LEU A 169 10.70 -6.69 6.09
C LEU A 169 11.80 -5.69 6.49
N HIS A 170 11.99 -4.60 5.73
CA HIS A 170 13.00 -3.56 6.00
C HIS A 170 12.53 -2.55 7.06
N CYS A 171 12.00 -3.03 8.19
CA CYS A 171 11.57 -2.23 9.33
C CYS A 171 12.54 -2.36 10.51
N PRO A 172 12.73 -1.29 11.31
CA PRO A 172 13.71 -1.30 12.40
C PRO A 172 13.32 -2.36 13.42
N THR A 173 14.30 -3.13 13.89
CA THR A 173 14.07 -4.24 14.81
C THR A 173 14.79 -3.98 16.14
N PRO A 174 14.29 -4.53 17.26
CA PRO A 174 14.99 -4.40 18.55
C PRO A 174 16.41 -4.99 18.52
N TYR A 175 16.73 -5.85 17.56
CA TYR A 175 18.06 -6.44 17.38
C TYR A 175 19.08 -5.50 16.73
N THR A 176 18.62 -4.40 16.13
CA THR A 176 19.51 -3.37 15.57
C THR A 176 19.93 -2.30 16.59
N ILE A 177 19.46 -2.41 17.83
CA ILE A 177 19.88 -1.52 18.93
C ILE A 177 21.38 -1.70 19.16
N GLY A 178 22.13 -0.59 19.15
CA GLY A 178 23.57 -0.57 19.43
C GLY A 178 24.48 -0.42 18.19
N TYR A 179 23.95 -0.61 16.98
CA TYR A 179 24.72 -0.39 15.75
C TYR A 179 24.54 1.05 15.27
N LYS A 180 25.48 1.92 15.66
CA LYS A 180 25.52 3.33 15.23
C LYS A 180 26.62 3.51 14.19
N VAL A 181 26.25 3.99 13.00
CA VAL A 181 27.24 4.47 12.03
C VAL A 181 27.32 5.99 12.16
N SER A 182 28.40 6.43 12.79
CA SER A 182 28.74 7.85 12.93
C SER A 182 29.37 8.34 11.63
N PHE A 183 28.88 9.45 11.09
CA PHE A 183 29.54 10.11 9.96
C PHE A 183 29.60 11.62 10.19
N SER A 184 30.69 12.22 9.72
CA SER A 184 30.86 13.66 9.75
C SER A 184 30.24 14.27 8.50
N GLN A 185 29.23 15.13 8.66
CA GLN A 185 28.61 15.82 7.54
C GLN A 185 29.56 16.91 7.02
N ARG A 186 29.93 16.84 5.74
CA ARG A 186 30.94 17.71 5.09
C ARG A 186 30.76 19.23 5.27
N TYR A 187 29.58 19.71 5.66
CA TYR A 187 29.27 21.14 5.72
C TYR A 187 28.78 21.67 7.06
N SER A 188 28.35 20.82 8.01
CA SER A 188 27.83 21.31 9.30
C SER A 188 28.78 21.06 10.47
N HIS A 189 29.82 20.22 10.30
CA HIS A 189 30.65 19.68 11.38
C HIS A 189 29.87 19.05 12.55
N GLN A 190 28.54 18.91 12.44
CA GLN A 190 27.72 18.24 13.43
C GLN A 190 27.79 16.73 13.16
N PRO A 191 28.10 15.92 14.18
CA PRO A 191 28.02 14.48 14.04
C PRO A 191 26.57 14.09 13.74
N ARG A 192 26.36 13.38 12.63
CA ARG A 192 25.10 12.70 12.36
C ARG A 192 25.34 11.20 12.38
N PHE A 193 24.28 10.47 12.68
CA PHE A 193 24.31 9.03 12.76
C PHE A 193 23.05 8.47 12.12
N TYR A 194 23.17 7.30 11.50
CA TYR A 194 22.02 6.49 11.14
C TYR A 194 22.10 5.20 11.96
N LEU A 195 20.94 4.74 12.43
CA LEU A 195 20.80 3.37 12.92
C LEU A 195 20.79 2.47 11.69
N LEU A 196 21.87 1.71 11.51
CA LEU A 196 22.04 0.90 10.31
C LEU A 196 21.21 -0.37 10.46
N MET A 197 20.12 -0.47 9.70
CA MET A 197 19.43 -1.75 9.55
C MET A 197 20.33 -2.70 8.76
N ARG A 198 20.80 -3.73 9.45
CA ARG A 198 21.77 -4.68 8.90
C ARG A 198 21.09 -5.56 7.85
N TYR A 199 21.16 -5.15 6.58
CA TYR A 199 21.19 -6.07 5.44
C TYR A 199 22.48 -5.80 4.68
N GLN A 200 23.56 -6.47 5.09
CA GLN A 200 24.83 -6.38 4.38
C GLN A 200 25.51 -7.73 4.24
N PRO A 201 25.44 -8.30 3.02
CA PRO A 201 26.39 -9.30 2.58
C PRO A 201 27.67 -8.69 1.96
N SER A 202 27.81 -7.36 1.79
CA SER A 202 28.81 -6.83 0.82
C SER A 202 29.61 -5.57 1.18
N GLN A 203 29.55 -5.01 2.39
CA GLN A 203 30.35 -3.80 2.70
C GLN A 203 31.81 -4.03 3.10
N CYS A 204 32.32 -5.26 2.99
CA CYS A 204 33.77 -5.50 3.03
C CYS A 204 34.52 -4.93 1.81
N PHE A 205 33.85 -4.30 0.84
CA PHE A 205 34.49 -3.90 -0.42
C PHE A 205 35.02 -2.44 -0.45
N PHE A 206 34.67 -1.58 0.52
CA PHE A 206 35.08 -0.16 0.48
C PHE A 206 36.26 0.21 1.38
N ASP A 207 36.73 -0.67 2.26
CA ASP A 207 37.91 -0.40 3.09
C ASP A 207 39.25 -0.58 2.35
N HIS A 208 39.24 -0.92 1.05
CA HIS A 208 40.46 -1.20 0.30
C HIS A 208 40.98 -0.06 -0.59
N TYR A 209 40.33 1.12 -0.60
CA TYR A 209 40.75 2.28 -1.42
C TYR A 209 41.20 3.49 -0.59
N GLN A 210 42.02 3.25 0.44
CA GLN A 210 42.87 4.28 1.03
C GLN A 210 44.33 3.81 1.09
N TYR A 211 44.98 3.75 -0.08
CA TYR A 211 46.42 3.94 -0.25
C TYR A 211 46.68 4.63 -1.59
#